data_AF-A0A292S136-F1
#
_entry.id   AF-A0A292S136-F1
#
_cell.length_a   1.000
_cell.length_b   1.000
_cell.length_c   1.000
_cell.angle_alpha   90.00
_cell.angle_beta   90.00
_cell.angle_gamma   90.00
#
_symmetry.space_group_name_H-M   'P 1'
#
loop_
_entity.id
_entity.type
_entity.pdbx_description
1 polymer ?
#
loop_
_entity_poly.entity_id
_entity_poly.type
_entity_poly.pdbx_seq_one_letter_code
_entity_poly.pdbx_strand_id
1 'polypeptide(L)'
;MKKFLIILCLFFMMPVLADTMPFYMNSIPKNAIGMYQTGENITLYSHPEVNSAVIKKLDFSYNPETMPDNVFAVLLNEKKLGFLYVSDIGDDGWVEVIYDKITGAKGWVQTEDRFQFLPWLSFYNMYGRKYGLRILKDAPDEIETLHAKSEDLSQNVATLRFVKQIKLTVIRGNWALVSVVDIDKTPKTGYMKWRGTDGTIYAFPNIK
;
A
#
# COMPACT_ATOMS: atom_id res chain seq x y z
N MET A 1 -41.35 7.84 -19.53
CA MET A 1 -40.28 6.84 -19.67
C MET A 1 -38.88 7.37 -19.34
N LYS A 2 -38.47 8.59 -19.77
CA LYS A 2 -37.15 9.17 -19.40
C LYS A 2 -36.92 9.39 -17.89
N LYS A 3 -37.97 9.76 -17.12
CA LYS A 3 -37.87 9.98 -15.66
C LYS A 3 -37.66 8.69 -14.86
N PHE A 4 -38.11 7.55 -15.37
CA PHE A 4 -37.94 6.24 -14.72
C PHE A 4 -36.51 5.71 -14.89
N LEU A 5 -35.85 6.03 -16.01
CA LEU A 5 -34.47 5.65 -16.28
C LEU A 5 -33.48 6.36 -15.35
N ILE A 6 -33.75 7.63 -15.00
CA ILE A 6 -32.90 8.43 -14.10
C ILE A 6 -32.94 7.89 -12.67
N ILE A 7 -34.12 7.46 -12.19
CA ILE A 7 -34.29 6.85 -10.86
C ILE A 7 -33.57 5.49 -10.80
N LEU A 8 -33.58 4.71 -11.88
CA LEU A 8 -32.86 3.44 -11.96
C LEU A 8 -31.34 3.62 -11.95
N CYS A 9 -30.80 4.68 -12.56
CA CYS A 9 -29.37 5.01 -12.51
C CYS A 9 -28.91 5.49 -11.12
N LEU A 10 -29.78 6.14 -10.35
CA LEU A 10 -29.46 6.60 -8.98
C LEU A 10 -29.43 5.45 -7.96
N PHE A 11 -30.14 4.35 -8.21
CA PHE A 11 -30.14 3.16 -7.34
C PHE A 11 -28.89 2.26 -7.46
N PHE A 12 -28.05 2.47 -8.48
CA PHE A 12 -26.78 1.73 -8.64
C PHE A 12 -25.59 2.39 -7.93
N MET A 13 -25.79 3.51 -7.22
CA MET A 13 -24.77 4.15 -6.41
C MET A 13 -24.83 3.67 -4.95
N MET A 14 -24.97 2.35 -4.73
CA MET A 14 -24.59 1.81 -3.43
C MET A 14 -23.07 1.98 -3.28
N PRO A 15 -22.55 2.33 -2.10
CA PRO A 15 -21.11 2.30 -1.86
C PRO A 15 -20.66 0.87 -2.11
N VAL A 16 -20.03 0.66 -3.26
CA VAL A 16 -19.41 -0.62 -3.58
C VAL A 16 -18.35 -0.82 -2.50
N LEU A 17 -18.46 -1.93 -1.79
CA LEU A 17 -17.45 -2.56 -0.94
C LEU A 17 -16.16 -2.72 -1.74
N ALA A 18 -15.46 -1.63 -1.96
CA ALA A 18 -14.27 -1.64 -2.77
C ALA A 18 -13.12 -1.84 -1.80
N ASP A 19 -12.50 -3.01 -1.89
CA ASP A 19 -11.14 -3.17 -1.42
C ASP A 19 -10.31 -2.00 -1.93
N THR A 20 -9.57 -1.36 -1.03
CA THR A 20 -8.76 -0.19 -1.39
C THR A 20 -7.31 -0.60 -1.43
N MET A 21 -6.59 -0.10 -2.44
CA MET A 21 -5.16 -0.29 -2.58
C MET A 21 -4.58 0.87 -3.43
N PRO A 22 -3.33 1.30 -3.18
CA PRO A 22 -2.72 2.39 -3.93
C PRO A 22 -2.64 2.07 -5.42
N PHE A 23 -3.14 2.95 -6.27
CA PHE A 23 -3.12 2.77 -7.72
C PHE A 23 -2.14 3.70 -8.44
N TYR A 24 -1.87 4.87 -7.83
CA TYR A 24 -0.94 5.89 -8.28
C TYR A 24 0.16 6.13 -7.23
N MET A 25 1.34 6.59 -7.61
CA MET A 25 2.46 6.90 -6.72
C MET A 25 2.06 7.99 -5.73
N ASN A 26 1.37 9.03 -6.20
CA ASN A 26 0.91 10.13 -5.36
C ASN A 26 -0.16 9.74 -4.32
N SER A 27 -0.74 8.53 -4.43
CA SER A 27 -1.66 8.00 -3.42
C SER A 27 -0.94 7.43 -2.19
N ILE A 28 0.38 7.26 -2.28
CA ILE A 28 1.25 6.86 -1.18
C ILE A 28 1.93 8.13 -0.62
N PRO A 29 1.75 8.47 0.67
CA PRO A 29 2.44 9.59 1.28
C PRO A 29 3.96 9.43 1.21
N LYS A 30 4.67 10.49 0.80
CA LYS A 30 6.14 10.44 0.61
C LYS A 30 6.92 10.08 1.87
N ASN A 31 6.41 10.48 3.03
CA ASN A 31 7.02 10.23 4.33
C ASN A 31 6.54 8.92 4.97
N ALA A 32 5.75 8.10 4.26
CA ALA A 32 5.36 6.81 4.79
C ALA A 32 6.57 5.86 4.83
N ILE A 33 6.79 5.23 5.97
CA ILE A 33 7.93 4.31 6.23
C ILE A 33 7.50 2.85 6.32
N GLY A 34 6.19 2.60 6.32
CA GLY A 34 5.62 1.26 6.38
C GLY A 34 4.11 1.30 6.54
N MET A 35 3.58 0.18 7.02
CA MET A 35 2.15 -0.03 7.24
C MET A 35 1.89 -0.45 8.68
N TYR A 36 0.81 0.07 9.26
CA TYR A 36 0.26 -0.40 10.53
C TYR A 36 -0.98 -1.24 10.25
N GLN A 37 -0.96 -2.52 10.62
CA GLN A 37 -2.11 -3.41 10.58
C GLN A 37 -3.02 -3.12 11.77
N THR A 38 -4.27 -2.81 11.48
CA THR A 38 -5.27 -2.47 12.50
C THR A 38 -6.28 -3.59 12.73
N GLY A 39 -6.84 -3.64 13.94
CA GLY A 39 -8.02 -4.42 14.31
C GLY A 39 -9.32 -3.72 13.91
N GLU A 40 -10.40 -3.95 14.67
CA GLU A 40 -11.73 -3.33 14.44
C GLU A 40 -11.87 -1.97 15.16
N ASN A 41 -10.91 -1.60 16.02
CA ASN A 41 -10.88 -0.33 16.72
C ASN A 41 -9.47 0.27 16.69
N ILE A 42 -9.40 1.60 16.67
CA ILE A 42 -8.16 2.37 16.76
C ILE A 42 -8.40 3.56 17.69
N THR A 43 -7.55 3.71 18.69
CA THR A 43 -7.47 4.94 19.48
C THR A 43 -6.21 5.70 19.09
N LEU A 44 -6.40 6.94 18.62
CA LEU A 44 -5.35 7.84 18.18
C LEU A 44 -5.05 8.87 19.26
N TYR A 45 -3.77 9.01 19.56
CA TYR A 45 -3.23 9.85 20.60
C TYR A 45 -2.46 11.03 20.01
N SER A 46 -2.37 12.13 20.76
CA SER A 46 -1.60 13.31 20.36
C SER A 46 -0.09 13.11 20.45
N HIS A 47 0.38 12.26 21.37
CA HIS A 47 1.80 11.99 21.61
C HIS A 47 2.02 10.48 21.86
N PRO A 48 3.24 9.95 21.67
CA PRO A 48 3.56 8.53 21.89
C PRO A 48 3.69 8.17 23.38
N GLU A 49 2.64 8.44 24.16
CA GLU A 49 2.62 8.14 25.59
C GLU A 49 1.19 7.85 26.07
N VAL A 50 1.08 6.97 27.07
CA VAL A 50 -0.20 6.42 27.56
C VAL A 50 -1.14 7.50 28.11
N ASN A 51 -0.58 8.56 28.72
CA ASN A 51 -1.37 9.62 29.37
C ASN A 51 -1.70 10.79 28.43
N SER A 52 -1.30 10.72 27.16
CA SER A 52 -1.55 11.80 26.22
C SER A 52 -3.04 11.90 25.85
N ALA A 53 -3.44 13.08 25.38
CA ALA A 53 -4.81 13.31 24.96
C ALA A 53 -5.18 12.42 23.76
N VAL A 54 -6.33 11.75 23.85
CA VAL A 54 -6.96 11.04 22.74
C VAL A 54 -7.52 12.07 21.77
N ILE A 55 -7.02 12.07 20.53
CA ILE A 55 -7.46 13.00 19.49
C ILE A 55 -8.60 12.43 18.64
N LYS A 56 -8.68 11.10 18.52
CA LYS A 56 -9.72 10.43 17.73
C LYS A 56 -9.87 8.97 18.17
N LYS A 57 -11.10 8.47 18.15
CA LYS A 57 -11.40 7.05 18.21
C LYS A 57 -12.10 6.65 16.92
N LEU A 58 -11.65 5.56 16.34
CA LEU A 58 -12.24 4.97 15.14
C LEU A 58 -12.69 3.57 15.52
N ASP A 59 -14.01 3.38 15.56
CA ASP A 59 -14.62 2.07 15.70
C ASP A 59 -15.26 1.74 14.35
N PHE A 60 -14.83 0.64 13.74
CA PHE A 60 -15.39 0.20 12.48
C PHE A 60 -15.63 -1.30 12.53
N SER A 61 -16.81 -1.70 12.05
CA SER A 61 -16.97 -3.07 11.57
C SER A 61 -16.56 -3.06 10.10
N TYR A 62 -16.15 -4.19 9.53
CA TYR A 62 -15.99 -4.37 8.08
C TYR A 62 -17.34 -4.26 7.32
N ASN A 63 -18.24 -3.42 7.82
CA ASN A 63 -19.51 -2.97 7.29
C ASN A 63 -19.28 -1.60 6.62
N PRO A 64 -19.67 -1.43 5.35
CA PRO A 64 -19.43 -0.21 4.58
C PRO A 64 -20.11 1.04 5.16
N GLU A 65 -21.19 0.90 5.93
CA GLU A 65 -21.89 2.05 6.53
C GLU A 65 -21.11 2.69 7.69
N THR A 66 -20.22 1.94 8.32
CA THR A 66 -19.44 2.39 9.48
C THR A 66 -17.97 2.59 9.17
N MET A 67 -17.54 2.20 7.96
CA MET A 67 -16.14 2.29 7.55
C MET A 67 -15.74 3.74 7.31
N PRO A 68 -14.69 4.24 7.98
CA PRO A 68 -14.26 5.61 7.80
C PRO A 68 -13.54 5.76 6.45
N ASP A 69 -14.03 6.71 5.65
CA ASP A 69 -13.40 7.09 4.38
C ASP A 69 -11.98 7.63 4.59
N ASN A 70 -11.11 7.41 3.60
CA ASN A 70 -9.74 7.94 3.54
C ASN A 70 -8.75 7.47 4.62
N VAL A 71 -9.15 6.61 5.56
CA VAL A 71 -8.27 6.09 6.62
C VAL A 71 -7.31 5.04 6.06
N PHE A 72 -7.84 4.03 5.37
CA PHE A 72 -7.07 2.84 5.03
C PHE A 72 -6.17 3.06 3.80
N ALA A 73 -4.88 2.76 3.96
CA ALA A 73 -3.95 2.60 2.85
C ALA A 73 -4.28 1.36 2.02
N VAL A 74 -4.60 0.26 2.71
CA VAL A 74 -5.12 -0.97 2.13
C VAL A 74 -6.28 -1.47 2.98
N LEU A 75 -7.40 -1.82 2.35
CA LEU A 75 -8.55 -2.45 3.00
C LEU A 75 -8.97 -3.67 2.20
N LEU A 76 -9.06 -4.82 2.85
CA LEU A 76 -9.59 -6.06 2.27
C LEU A 76 -10.75 -6.55 3.14
N ASN A 77 -11.97 -6.32 2.68
CA ASN A 77 -13.17 -6.52 3.49
C ASN A 77 -13.40 -8.00 3.82
N GLU A 78 -13.28 -8.88 2.82
CA GLU A 78 -13.50 -10.33 3.00
C GLU A 78 -12.54 -10.95 4.02
N LYS A 79 -11.32 -10.41 4.11
CA LYS A 79 -10.27 -10.90 5.02
C LYS A 79 -10.26 -10.19 6.36
N LYS A 80 -11.15 -9.21 6.55
CA LYS A 80 -11.14 -8.32 7.72
C LYS A 80 -9.74 -7.79 8.01
N LEU A 81 -9.11 -7.21 6.98
CA LEU A 81 -7.74 -6.73 7.04
C LEU A 81 -7.65 -5.27 6.62
N GLY A 82 -7.17 -4.41 7.52
CA GLY A 82 -6.94 -2.99 7.28
C GLY A 82 -5.50 -2.59 7.57
N PHE A 83 -4.95 -1.70 6.75
CA PHE A 83 -3.64 -1.08 6.95
C PHE A 83 -3.74 0.44 6.85
N LEU A 84 -3.03 1.13 7.74
CA LEU A 84 -2.78 2.57 7.67
C LEU A 84 -1.31 2.82 7.32
N TYR A 85 -1.01 3.95 6.70
CA TYR A 85 0.39 4.37 6.52
C TYR A 85 0.98 4.78 7.85
N VAL A 86 2.21 4.36 8.12
CA VAL A 86 3.02 4.85 9.25
C VAL A 86 3.98 5.91 8.73
N SER A 87 4.05 7.05 9.41
CA SER A 87 4.97 8.15 9.09
C SER A 87 6.15 8.26 10.04
N ASP A 88 6.04 7.73 11.26
CA ASP A 88 7.11 7.78 12.25
C ASP A 88 7.03 6.63 13.27
N ILE A 89 8.13 6.38 13.97
CA ILE A 89 8.26 5.37 15.03
C ILE A 89 8.68 6.09 16.31
N GLY A 90 7.94 5.87 17.39
CA GLY A 90 8.28 6.32 18.72
C GLY A 90 8.88 5.20 19.56
N ASP A 91 9.22 5.52 20.80
CA ASP A 91 9.69 4.53 21.76
C ASP A 91 8.54 3.59 22.20
N ASP A 92 8.88 2.50 22.88
CA ASP A 92 7.94 1.61 23.57
C ASP A 92 6.73 1.11 22.74
N GLY A 93 6.95 0.89 21.44
CA GLY A 93 5.95 0.34 20.52
C GLY A 93 4.92 1.35 20.03
N TRP A 94 5.23 2.65 20.08
CA TRP A 94 4.37 3.67 19.48
C TRP A 94 4.71 3.90 18.01
N VAL A 95 3.70 4.10 17.17
CA VAL A 95 3.86 4.50 15.77
C VAL A 95 2.91 5.64 15.42
N GLU A 96 3.40 6.59 14.63
CA GLU A 96 2.57 7.67 14.10
C GLU A 96 1.91 7.20 12.79
N VAL A 97 0.58 7.15 12.77
CA VAL A 97 -0.19 6.74 11.59
C VAL A 97 -0.87 7.94 10.93
N ILE A 98 -1.00 7.88 9.61
CA ILE A 98 -1.79 8.82 8.82
C ILE A 98 -3.22 8.28 8.79
N TYR A 99 -4.12 8.88 9.58
CA TYR A 99 -5.52 8.45 9.70
C TYR A 99 -6.46 9.20 8.74
N ASP A 100 -5.96 10.18 8.00
CA ASP A 100 -6.69 10.80 6.89
C ASP A 100 -5.71 11.10 5.76
N LYS A 101 -5.80 10.33 4.68
CA LYS A 101 -4.89 10.47 3.52
C LYS A 101 -5.12 11.73 2.70
N ILE A 102 -6.28 12.39 2.83
CA ILE A 102 -6.60 13.61 2.07
C ILE A 102 -6.02 14.82 2.76
N THR A 103 -6.24 14.94 4.07
CA THR A 103 -5.71 16.07 4.86
C THR A 103 -4.28 15.82 5.34
N GLY A 104 -3.84 14.57 5.34
CA GLY A 104 -2.56 14.15 5.92
C GLY A 104 -2.59 14.12 7.45
N ALA A 105 -3.77 14.13 8.08
CA ALA A 105 -3.89 14.14 9.53
C ALA A 105 -3.30 12.87 10.16
N LYS A 106 -2.61 13.07 11.29
CA LYS A 106 -1.81 12.04 11.94
C LYS A 106 -2.09 11.90 13.42
N GLY A 107 -1.87 10.71 13.94
CA GLY A 107 -1.99 10.41 15.36
C GLY A 107 -1.12 9.21 15.74
N TRP A 108 -0.77 9.14 17.02
CA TRP A 108 0.01 8.06 17.57
C TRP A 108 -0.90 6.90 17.97
N VAL A 109 -0.46 5.67 17.68
CA VAL A 109 -1.11 4.43 18.13
C VAL A 109 -0.06 3.56 18.82
N GLN A 110 -0.47 2.89 19.88
CA GLN A 110 0.37 1.91 20.55
C GLN A 110 0.17 0.55 19.90
N THR A 111 1.25 -0.07 19.45
CA THR A 111 1.21 -1.44 18.92
C THR A 111 1.06 -2.43 20.07
N GLU A 112 0.16 -3.38 19.93
CA GLU A 112 0.00 -4.49 20.89
C GLU A 112 1.00 -5.62 20.61
N ASP A 113 1.41 -5.76 19.34
CA ASP A 113 2.40 -6.73 18.91
C ASP A 113 3.35 -6.16 17.85
N ARG A 114 4.53 -6.77 17.75
CA ARG A 114 5.59 -6.34 16.82
C ARG A 114 5.28 -6.57 15.33
N PHE A 115 4.20 -7.28 15.00
CA PHE A 115 3.77 -7.56 13.63
C PHE A 115 2.68 -6.60 13.16
N GLN A 116 2.10 -5.80 14.07
CA GLN A 116 1.19 -4.71 13.70
C GLN A 116 1.92 -3.63 12.92
N PHE A 117 3.16 -3.28 13.29
CA PHE A 117 3.98 -2.39 12.46
C PHE A 117 4.86 -3.18 11.48
N LEU A 118 4.66 -2.93 10.19
CA LEU A 118 5.42 -3.53 9.11
C LEU A 118 6.17 -2.43 8.34
N PRO A 119 7.48 -2.23 8.61
CA PRO A 119 8.34 -1.44 7.74
C PRO A 119 8.23 -1.92 6.29
N TRP A 120 8.49 -1.05 5.31
CA TRP A 120 8.31 -1.42 3.89
C TRP A 120 8.94 -2.76 3.51
N LEU A 121 10.17 -3.02 3.95
CA LEU A 121 10.85 -4.29 3.64
C LEU A 121 10.07 -5.50 4.18
N SER A 122 9.57 -5.43 5.42
CA SER A 122 8.76 -6.49 6.03
C SER A 122 7.43 -6.67 5.31
N PHE A 123 6.74 -5.56 5.01
CA PHE A 123 5.46 -5.57 4.30
C PHE A 123 5.60 -6.22 2.91
N TYR A 124 6.62 -5.85 2.14
CA TYR A 124 6.85 -6.43 0.80
C TYR A 124 7.33 -7.88 0.88
N ASN A 125 8.14 -8.24 1.88
CA ASN A 125 8.54 -9.63 2.09
C ASN A 125 7.34 -10.53 2.39
N MET A 126 6.36 -10.03 3.14
CA MET A 126 5.15 -10.79 3.48
C MET A 126 4.14 -10.80 2.33
N TYR A 127 3.73 -9.63 1.85
CA TYR A 127 2.64 -9.49 0.87
C TYR A 127 3.15 -9.48 -0.57
N GLY A 128 4.26 -8.80 -0.85
CA GLY A 128 4.84 -8.74 -2.20
C GLY A 128 5.33 -10.11 -2.70
N ARG A 129 5.94 -10.93 -1.83
CA ARG A 129 6.37 -12.29 -2.23
C ARG A 129 5.18 -13.24 -2.44
N LYS A 130 4.12 -13.09 -1.63
CA LYS A 130 2.92 -13.93 -1.72
C LYS A 130 2.06 -13.59 -2.92
N TYR A 131 1.83 -12.30 -3.18
CA TYR A 131 0.87 -11.83 -4.17
C TYR A 131 1.51 -11.28 -5.45
N GLY A 132 2.83 -11.10 -5.45
CA GLY A 132 3.53 -10.39 -6.50
C GLY A 132 3.40 -8.88 -6.36
N LEU A 133 3.92 -8.16 -7.36
CA LEU A 133 3.87 -6.70 -7.44
C LEU A 133 3.02 -6.24 -8.61
N ARG A 134 2.52 -5.02 -8.50
CA ARG A 134 1.92 -4.25 -9.59
C ARG A 134 2.62 -2.90 -9.67
N ILE A 135 2.98 -2.50 -10.89
CA ILE A 135 3.52 -1.16 -11.16
C ILE A 135 2.38 -0.13 -11.00
N LEU A 136 2.66 0.97 -10.30
CA LEU A 136 1.73 2.08 -10.13
C LEU A 136 1.60 2.85 -11.45
N LYS A 137 0.40 3.38 -11.75
CA LYS A 137 0.06 3.82 -13.11
C LYS A 137 0.88 5.00 -13.64
N ASP A 138 1.39 5.82 -12.75
CA ASP A 138 2.20 7.02 -12.99
C ASP A 138 3.70 6.78 -12.73
N ALA A 139 4.11 5.53 -12.52
CA ALA A 139 5.53 5.18 -12.35
C ALA A 139 6.34 5.54 -13.61
N PRO A 140 7.61 5.98 -13.44
CA PRO A 140 8.46 6.35 -14.56
C PRO A 140 8.87 5.13 -15.39
N ASP A 141 9.04 5.30 -16.71
CA ASP A 141 9.38 4.23 -17.66
C ASP A 141 10.65 3.44 -17.28
N GLU A 142 11.56 4.01 -16.47
CA GLU A 142 12.75 3.29 -15.99
C GLU A 142 12.42 2.01 -15.20
N ILE A 143 11.25 1.93 -14.55
CA ILE A 143 10.81 0.70 -13.86
C ILE A 143 10.57 -0.45 -14.82
N GLU A 144 10.28 -0.15 -16.09
CA GLU A 144 9.99 -1.16 -17.10
C GLU A 144 11.26 -1.83 -17.62
N THR A 145 12.45 -1.40 -17.18
CA THR A 145 13.71 -2.05 -17.55
C THR A 145 14.21 -2.96 -16.43
N LEU A 146 14.49 -4.22 -16.78
CA LEU A 146 15.15 -5.17 -15.89
C LEU A 146 16.66 -5.10 -16.08
N HIS A 147 17.39 -5.11 -14.97
CA HIS A 147 18.85 -5.04 -14.92
C HIS A 147 19.47 -6.35 -14.41
N ALA A 148 20.73 -6.61 -14.78
CA ALA A 148 21.44 -7.81 -14.37
C ALA A 148 21.83 -7.79 -12.87
N LYS A 149 22.02 -6.59 -12.31
CA LYS A 149 22.42 -6.35 -10.91
C LYS A 149 21.57 -5.22 -10.30
N SER A 150 21.66 -5.08 -8.98
CA SER A 150 20.95 -4.06 -8.19
C SER A 150 21.73 -2.74 -8.13
N GLU A 151 22.10 -2.19 -9.29
CA GLU A 151 22.87 -0.95 -9.43
C GLU A 151 22.53 -0.24 -10.74
N ASP A 152 22.59 1.10 -10.76
CA ASP A 152 22.12 1.91 -11.89
C ASP A 152 22.91 1.70 -13.19
N LEU A 153 24.21 1.39 -13.09
CA LEU A 153 25.09 1.17 -14.25
C LEU A 153 25.05 -0.27 -14.79
N SER A 154 24.17 -1.12 -14.24
CA SER A 154 24.07 -2.51 -14.64
C SER A 154 23.48 -2.66 -16.05
N GLN A 155 23.97 -3.66 -16.79
CA GLN A 155 23.47 -4.01 -18.11
C GLN A 155 21.96 -4.33 -18.06
N ASN A 156 21.24 -3.80 -19.05
CA ASN A 156 19.83 -4.10 -19.29
C ASN A 156 19.68 -5.55 -19.75
N VAL A 157 18.80 -6.29 -19.09
CA VAL A 157 18.44 -7.68 -19.40
C VAL A 157 17.24 -7.74 -20.33
N ALA A 158 16.21 -6.93 -20.04
CA ALA A 158 14.98 -6.87 -20.83
C ALA A 158 14.21 -5.57 -20.56
N THR A 159 13.42 -5.14 -21.54
CA THR A 159 12.41 -4.08 -21.37
C THR A 159 11.02 -4.71 -21.39
N LEU A 160 10.22 -4.40 -20.38
CA LEU A 160 8.85 -4.84 -20.20
C LEU A 160 7.93 -3.99 -21.09
N ARG A 161 6.78 -4.53 -21.48
CA ARG A 161 5.78 -3.79 -22.28
C ARG A 161 4.39 -3.91 -21.70
N PHE A 162 3.92 -5.15 -21.57
CA PHE A 162 2.58 -5.45 -21.07
C PHE A 162 2.69 -6.47 -19.95
N VAL A 163 3.03 -5.97 -18.77
CA VAL A 163 3.24 -6.79 -17.58
C VAL A 163 1.93 -7.44 -17.15
N LYS A 164 1.89 -8.77 -17.15
CA LYS A 164 0.75 -9.55 -16.63
C LYS A 164 0.94 -9.94 -15.18
N GLN A 165 2.18 -10.26 -14.81
CA GLN A 165 2.52 -10.71 -13.47
C GLN A 165 3.97 -10.37 -13.15
N ILE A 166 4.20 -9.87 -11.94
CA ILE A 166 5.54 -9.68 -11.36
C ILE A 166 5.62 -10.54 -10.12
N LYS A 167 6.49 -11.56 -10.14
CA LYS A 167 6.80 -12.36 -8.96
C LYS A 167 8.01 -11.75 -8.26
N LEU A 168 7.85 -11.38 -6.99
CA LEU A 168 8.95 -10.88 -6.16
C LEU A 168 9.74 -12.04 -5.54
N THR A 169 11.06 -12.01 -5.71
CA THR A 169 11.98 -12.95 -5.07
C THR A 169 12.64 -12.34 -3.85
N VAL A 170 13.28 -11.17 -3.99
CA VAL A 170 13.97 -10.46 -2.90
C VAL A 170 14.06 -8.96 -3.16
N ILE A 171 14.10 -8.15 -2.10
CA ILE A 171 14.39 -6.71 -2.16
C ILE A 171 15.83 -6.45 -1.70
N ARG A 172 16.53 -5.57 -2.42
CA ARG A 172 17.87 -5.07 -2.10
C ARG A 172 17.91 -3.56 -2.33
N GLY A 173 17.77 -2.80 -1.25
CA GLY A 173 17.66 -1.33 -1.33
C GLY A 173 16.49 -0.92 -2.22
N ASN A 174 16.77 -0.11 -3.23
CA ASN A 174 15.78 0.40 -4.19
C ASN A 174 15.44 -0.60 -5.31
N TRP A 175 16.07 -1.78 -5.30
CA TRP A 175 15.92 -2.81 -6.32
C TRP A 175 15.17 -4.03 -5.80
N ALA A 176 14.37 -4.63 -6.67
CA ALA A 176 13.64 -5.86 -6.44
C ALA A 176 14.07 -6.90 -7.48
N LEU A 177 14.59 -8.04 -7.04
CA LEU A 177 14.78 -9.18 -7.93
C LEU A 177 13.41 -9.79 -8.23
N VAL A 178 13.03 -9.78 -9.49
CA VAL A 178 11.71 -10.22 -9.95
C VAL A 178 11.82 -11.19 -11.11
N SER A 179 10.80 -12.03 -11.25
CA SER A 179 10.50 -12.72 -12.49
C SER A 179 9.19 -12.17 -13.05
N VAL A 180 9.24 -11.64 -14.26
CA VAL A 180 8.12 -10.94 -14.91
C VAL A 180 7.62 -11.76 -16.09
N VAL A 181 6.31 -11.94 -16.15
CA VAL A 181 5.62 -12.49 -17.32
C VAL A 181 4.89 -11.34 -18.00
N ASP A 182 5.27 -11.06 -19.23
CA ASP A 182 4.60 -10.08 -20.08
C ASP A 182 3.83 -10.75 -21.23
N ILE A 183 3.45 -9.98 -22.25
CA ILE A 183 2.65 -10.47 -23.38
C ILE A 183 3.30 -11.64 -24.13
N ASP A 184 4.64 -11.70 -24.15
CA ASP A 184 5.42 -12.74 -24.83
C ASP A 184 5.35 -14.08 -24.11
N LYS A 185 4.78 -14.12 -22.89
CA LYS A 185 4.63 -15.30 -22.01
C LYS A 185 5.93 -15.97 -21.57
N THR A 186 7.09 -15.53 -22.06
CA THR A 186 8.41 -15.98 -21.59
C THR A 186 8.79 -15.21 -20.31
N PRO A 187 9.03 -15.90 -19.17
CA PRO A 187 9.47 -15.24 -17.95
C PRO A 187 10.84 -14.58 -18.11
N LYS A 188 10.93 -13.29 -17.78
CA LYS A 188 12.17 -12.50 -17.77
C LYS A 188 12.56 -12.25 -16.31
N THR A 189 13.78 -12.60 -15.93
CA THR A 189 14.27 -12.42 -14.55
C THR A 189 15.37 -11.37 -14.50
N GLY A 190 15.26 -10.45 -13.55
CA GLY A 190 16.25 -9.39 -13.34
C GLY A 190 15.86 -8.47 -12.18
N TYR A 191 16.68 -7.45 -11.95
CA TYR A 191 16.43 -6.43 -10.95
C TYR A 191 15.60 -5.30 -11.55
N MET A 192 14.50 -4.97 -10.88
CA MET A 192 13.58 -3.88 -11.21
C MET A 192 13.67 -2.81 -10.12
N LYS A 193 13.74 -1.53 -10.49
CA LYS A 193 13.63 -0.43 -9.52
C LYS A 193 12.20 -0.38 -8.98
N TRP A 194 11.99 -0.78 -7.72
CA TRP A 194 10.64 -0.72 -7.11
C TRP A 194 10.39 0.60 -6.37
N ARG A 195 11.46 1.35 -6.09
CA ARG A 195 11.44 2.61 -5.36
C ARG A 195 12.52 3.56 -5.90
N GLY A 196 12.21 4.84 -5.94
CA GLY A 196 13.15 5.91 -6.29
C GLY A 196 14.22 6.14 -5.22
N THR A 197 15.25 6.91 -5.57
CA THR A 197 16.29 7.35 -4.63
C THR A 197 15.76 8.28 -3.55
N ASP A 198 14.66 8.98 -3.83
CA ASP A 198 13.93 9.84 -2.90
C ASP A 198 12.93 9.08 -2.00
N GLY A 199 12.85 7.76 -2.15
CA GLY A 199 11.90 6.92 -1.40
C GLY A 199 10.53 6.77 -2.04
N THR A 200 10.24 7.44 -3.17
CA THR A 200 8.96 7.30 -3.88
C THR A 200 8.76 5.85 -4.36
N ILE A 201 7.64 5.23 -3.98
CA ILE A 201 7.32 3.85 -4.35
C ILE A 201 6.75 3.80 -5.76
N TYR A 202 7.26 2.90 -6.60
CA TYR A 202 6.87 2.75 -8.01
C TYR A 202 6.06 1.48 -8.27
N ALA A 203 6.28 0.42 -7.48
CA ALA A 203 5.50 -0.81 -7.55
C ALA A 203 5.05 -1.23 -6.16
N PHE A 204 3.81 -1.68 -6.03
CA PHE A 204 3.17 -2.02 -4.77
C PHE A 204 2.72 -3.50 -4.75
N PRO A 205 2.67 -4.19 -3.59
CA PRO A 205 2.13 -5.54 -3.49
C PRO A 205 0.73 -5.64 -4.10
N ASN A 206 0.51 -6.62 -4.98
CA ASN A 206 -0.76 -6.79 -5.69
C ASN A 206 -1.74 -7.65 -4.88
N ILE A 207 -2.12 -7.18 -3.71
CA ILE A 207 -2.89 -7.96 -2.74
C ILE A 207 -4.31 -8.20 -3.28
N LYS A 208 -4.75 -9.47 -3.23
CA LYS A 208 -6.08 -9.96 -3.63
C LYS A 208 -6.56 -10.85 -2.50
#